data_AF-A0A937MG17-F1
#
_entry.id   AF-A0A937MG17-F1
#
_cell.length_a   1.000
_cell.length_b   1.000
_cell.length_c   1.000
_cell.angle_alpha   90.00
_cell.angle_beta   90.00
_cell.angle_gamma   90.00
#
_symmetry.space_group_name_H-M   'P 1'
#
loop_
_entity.id
_entity.type
_entity.pdbx_description
1 polymer ?
#
loop_
_entity_poly.entity_id
_entity_poly.type
_entity_poly.pdbx_seq_one_letter_code
_entity_poly.pdbx_strand_id
1 'polypeptide(L)'
;MSQKPIVSVAAKSLSGKSAKPSFKSLFLKSVAIILLALSLAGKATAEVTPLALKGADKSDILRVQKYLNGLVTLKSRFLQASSTGNFAEGTFYLSRPGKMRIEYDPPVQFLIVADGTWLIYHDKELDQITHLPLGMTPADILVQDNLSLLSGELIVTKIERGPGIIGITLVRKDDDGGQITLIFSDKPLQLKKWIVVDPQGIKTSVSLLSTQRDISFDPKIFNVKLKSGTWTPGDK
;
A
#
# COMPACT_ATOMS: atom_id res chain seq x y z
N MET A 1 -2.80 75.03 -32.64
CA MET A 1 -1.76 74.01 -32.92
C MET A 1 -2.39 72.64 -32.74
N SER A 2 -3.24 72.16 -33.65
CA SER A 2 -2.90 71.45 -34.90
C SER A 2 -1.87 70.33 -34.70
N GLN A 3 -2.33 69.15 -34.29
CA GLN A 3 -1.60 67.89 -34.43
C GLN A 3 -1.89 67.32 -35.83
N LYS A 4 -0.83 67.11 -36.61
CA LYS A 4 -0.86 66.31 -37.85
C LYS A 4 -0.52 64.84 -37.52
N PRO A 5 -1.04 63.88 -38.29
CA PRO A 5 -0.95 62.45 -38.02
C PRO A 5 0.33 61.83 -38.60
N ILE A 6 0.77 60.70 -38.03
CA ILE A 6 1.72 59.79 -38.67
C ILE A 6 0.96 58.51 -39.02
N VAL A 7 1.05 58.14 -40.29
CA VAL A 7 0.43 56.98 -40.93
C VAL A 7 1.48 55.89 -41.14
N SER A 8 1.01 54.64 -41.15
CA SER A 8 1.60 53.44 -41.76
C SER A 8 2.67 52.70 -40.95
N VAL A 9 2.48 51.39 -40.73
CA VAL A 9 2.91 50.37 -41.70
C VAL A 9 2.19 49.03 -41.42
N ALA A 10 1.54 48.54 -42.47
CA ALA A 10 1.27 47.15 -42.89
C ALA A 10 0.84 46.08 -41.85
N ALA A 11 -0.45 45.73 -41.90
CA ALA A 11 -0.93 44.39 -41.56
C ALA A 11 -0.57 43.42 -42.70
N LYS A 12 0.28 42.43 -42.40
CA LYS A 12 0.50 41.28 -43.28
C LYS A 12 -0.18 40.07 -42.65
N SER A 13 -1.27 39.65 -43.30
CA SER A 13 -1.95 38.38 -43.06
C SER A 13 -0.97 37.23 -43.25
N LEU A 14 -0.82 36.39 -42.22
CA LEU A 14 -0.30 35.03 -42.33
C LEU A 14 -1.33 34.08 -41.72
N SER A 15 -2.12 33.50 -42.63
CA SER A 15 -2.85 32.26 -42.44
C SER A 15 -1.88 31.16 -41.98
N GLY A 16 -1.93 30.83 -40.69
CA GLY A 16 -1.33 29.63 -40.13
C GLY A 16 -2.41 28.82 -39.43
N LYS A 17 -2.78 27.66 -40.00
CA LYS A 17 -3.61 26.65 -39.34
C LYS A 17 -3.01 26.35 -37.96
N SER A 18 -3.74 26.61 -36.89
CA SER A 18 -3.35 26.16 -35.55
C SER A 18 -3.45 24.64 -35.49
N ALA A 19 -2.34 23.97 -35.77
CA ALA A 19 -2.15 22.58 -35.38
C ALA A 19 -2.23 22.53 -33.85
N LYS A 20 -3.30 21.96 -33.31
CA LYS A 20 -3.40 21.64 -31.88
C LYS A 20 -2.16 20.83 -31.48
N PRO A 21 -1.40 21.20 -30.45
CA PRO A 21 -0.33 20.34 -29.97
C PRO A 21 -0.98 19.10 -29.38
N SER A 22 -0.79 17.96 -30.06
CA SER A 22 -1.05 16.64 -29.51
C SER A 22 -0.05 16.40 -28.38
N PHE A 23 -0.48 16.63 -27.14
CA PHE A 23 0.22 16.17 -25.94
C PHE A 23 0.13 14.64 -25.85
N LYS A 24 0.88 13.95 -26.72
CA LYS A 24 1.17 12.53 -26.57
C LYS A 24 2.65 12.41 -26.17
N SER A 25 2.85 11.78 -25.03
CA SER A 25 4.12 11.35 -24.44
C SER A 25 5.01 12.45 -23.85
N LEU A 26 5.14 12.44 -22.52
CA LEU A 26 6.41 12.24 -21.79
C LEU A 26 6.15 12.29 -20.27
N PHE A 27 5.40 11.34 -19.72
CA PHE A 27 5.37 11.10 -18.27
C PHE A 27 5.23 9.59 -18.04
N LEU A 28 6.26 8.84 -18.41
CA LEU A 28 6.29 7.38 -18.27
C LEU A 28 7.73 6.94 -17.99
N LYS A 29 8.30 7.44 -16.89
CA LYS A 29 9.47 6.86 -16.21
C LYS A 29 9.31 7.21 -14.73
N SER A 30 9.36 6.19 -13.86
CA SER A 30 9.45 6.33 -12.39
C SER A 30 8.16 6.27 -11.56
N VAL A 31 7.24 5.34 -11.84
CA VAL A 31 6.25 4.88 -10.82
C VAL A 31 6.48 3.44 -10.36
N ALA A 32 7.32 2.68 -11.06
CA ALA A 32 7.50 1.24 -10.84
C ALA A 32 8.87 0.88 -10.22
N ILE A 33 9.24 1.44 -9.07
CA ILE A 33 10.32 0.89 -8.22
C ILE A 33 10.00 1.20 -6.75
N ILE A 34 9.03 0.52 -6.13
CA ILE A 34 8.80 0.65 -4.66
C ILE A 34 8.66 -0.72 -3.95
N LEU A 35 8.84 -1.85 -4.65
CA LEU A 35 8.90 -3.17 -3.98
C LEU A 35 10.12 -4.03 -4.35
N LEU A 36 11.06 -3.53 -5.16
CA LEU A 36 12.22 -4.31 -5.58
C LEU A 36 13.54 -3.53 -5.49
N ALA A 37 13.86 -3.09 -4.27
CA ALA A 37 15.23 -2.74 -3.90
C ALA A 37 15.70 -3.65 -2.78
N LEU A 38 15.77 -4.97 -3.01
CA LEU A 38 16.68 -5.82 -2.24
C LEU A 38 18.10 -5.51 -2.71
N SER A 39 18.64 -4.42 -2.19
CA SER A 39 20.05 -4.09 -2.26
C SER A 39 20.81 -5.07 -1.35
N LEU A 40 21.75 -5.81 -1.92
CA LEU A 40 22.84 -6.53 -1.24
C LEU A 40 23.80 -5.55 -0.52
N ALA A 41 23.27 -4.62 0.27
CA ALA A 41 24.05 -3.74 1.12
C ALA A 41 24.23 -4.41 2.49
N GLY A 42 25.46 -4.38 3.00
CA GLY A 42 25.85 -5.08 4.23
C GLY A 42 24.88 -4.88 5.40
N LYS A 43 24.66 -5.97 6.14
CA LYS A 43 23.78 -6.05 7.32
C LYS A 43 24.17 -4.99 8.37
N ALA A 44 23.55 -3.82 8.31
CA ALA A 44 23.37 -2.99 9.48
C ALA A 44 22.11 -3.50 10.18
N THR A 45 22.29 -4.45 11.10
CA THR A 45 21.21 -4.85 12.03
C THR A 45 20.91 -3.65 12.91
N ALA A 46 19.87 -2.88 12.56
CA ALA A 46 19.29 -1.95 13.51
C ALA A 46 18.73 -2.77 14.68
N GLU A 47 19.20 -2.50 15.90
CA GLU A 47 18.71 -3.18 17.09
C GLU A 47 17.23 -2.83 17.30
N VAL A 48 16.34 -3.77 17.00
CA VAL A 48 14.92 -3.66 17.30
C VAL A 48 14.77 -3.71 18.82
N THR A 49 14.57 -2.56 19.46
CA THR A 49 14.35 -2.50 20.91
C THR A 49 12.88 -2.81 21.21
N PRO A 50 12.55 -3.92 21.90
CA PRO A 50 11.18 -4.20 22.28
C PRO A 50 10.65 -3.15 23.26
N LEU A 51 9.37 -2.79 23.14
CA LEU A 51 8.73 -1.92 24.12
C LEU A 51 8.59 -2.67 25.46
N ALA A 52 9.02 -2.05 26.56
CA ALA A 52 8.74 -2.55 27.90
C ALA A 52 7.24 -2.38 28.23
N LEU A 53 6.46 -3.44 27.99
CA LEU A 53 4.99 -3.42 28.09
C LEU A 53 4.50 -3.25 29.53
N LYS A 54 3.67 -2.22 29.75
CA LYS A 54 2.90 -2.01 30.99
C LYS A 54 1.53 -2.70 30.93
N GLY A 55 0.80 -2.71 32.04
CA GLY A 55 -0.52 -3.38 32.12
C GLY A 55 -1.52 -2.89 31.07
N ALA A 56 -1.63 -1.57 30.88
CA ALA A 56 -2.49 -0.97 29.86
C ALA A 56 -2.06 -1.33 28.42
N ASP A 57 -0.75 -1.45 28.17
CA ASP A 57 -0.21 -1.83 26.86
C ASP A 57 -0.64 -3.25 26.48
N LYS A 58 -0.55 -4.20 27.42
CA LYS A 58 -0.98 -5.59 27.18
C LYS A 58 -2.47 -5.67 26.86
N SER A 59 -3.31 -4.93 27.59
CA SER A 59 -4.76 -4.86 27.33
C SER A 59 -5.05 -4.36 25.91
N ASP A 60 -4.37 -3.30 25.46
CA ASP A 60 -4.55 -2.74 24.13
C ASP A 60 -4.07 -3.69 23.02
N ILE A 61 -2.91 -4.33 23.21
CA ILE A 61 -2.39 -5.34 22.29
C ILE A 61 -3.40 -6.48 22.13
N LEU A 62 -3.94 -7.01 23.23
CA LEU A 62 -4.91 -8.10 23.20
C LEU A 62 -6.22 -7.68 22.52
N ARG A 63 -6.68 -6.44 22.70
CA ARG A 63 -7.84 -5.89 21.98
C ARG A 63 -7.59 -5.82 20.47
N VAL A 64 -6.42 -5.33 20.05
CA VAL A 64 -6.03 -5.26 18.64
C VAL A 64 -5.90 -6.65 18.04
N GLN A 65 -5.23 -7.57 18.72
CA GLN A 65 -5.11 -8.96 18.31
C GLN A 65 -6.49 -9.61 18.12
N LYS A 66 -7.40 -9.44 19.10
CA LYS A 66 -8.78 -9.95 19.00
C LYS A 66 -9.52 -9.34 17.81
N TYR A 67 -9.38 -8.04 17.58
CA TYR A 67 -10.01 -7.37 16.44
C TYR A 67 -9.52 -7.91 15.10
N LEU A 68 -8.20 -8.02 14.93
CA LEU A 68 -7.58 -8.52 13.70
C LEU A 68 -7.98 -9.98 13.48
N ASN A 69 -7.92 -10.83 14.52
CA ASN A 69 -8.35 -12.23 14.43
C ASN A 69 -9.83 -12.40 14.07
N GLY A 70 -10.70 -11.49 14.51
CA GLY A 70 -12.12 -11.48 14.11
C GLY A 70 -12.41 -10.86 12.74
N LEU A 71 -11.40 -10.40 12.00
CA LEU A 71 -11.57 -9.80 10.67
C LEU A 71 -11.50 -10.86 9.59
N VAL A 72 -12.61 -11.54 9.28
CA VAL A 72 -12.60 -12.62 8.27
C VAL A 72 -12.58 -12.06 6.86
N THR A 73 -13.50 -11.14 6.53
CA THR A 73 -13.56 -10.50 5.22
C THR A 73 -13.70 -8.99 5.35
N LEU A 74 -13.07 -8.27 4.43
CA LEU A 74 -13.16 -6.81 4.35
C LEU A 74 -13.03 -6.32 2.91
N LYS A 75 -13.83 -5.32 2.56
CA LYS A 75 -13.70 -4.52 1.35
C LYS A 75 -13.57 -3.06 1.74
N SER A 76 -12.66 -2.35 1.09
CA SER A 76 -12.47 -0.92 1.33
C SER A 76 -11.97 -0.23 0.09
N ARG A 77 -12.36 1.03 -0.10
CA ARG A 77 -11.55 1.94 -0.92
C ARG A 77 -10.28 2.28 -0.14
N PHE A 78 -9.21 2.60 -0.83
CA PHE A 78 -7.99 3.06 -0.17
C PHE A 78 -7.40 4.28 -0.83
N LEU A 79 -6.66 5.06 -0.02
CA LEU A 79 -5.75 6.10 -0.47
C LEU A 79 -4.35 5.76 0.05
N GLN A 80 -3.42 5.57 -0.87
CA GLN A 80 -2.00 5.37 -0.60
C GLN A 80 -1.24 6.68 -0.78
N ALA A 81 -0.31 6.95 0.12
CA ALA A 81 0.66 8.04 0.00
C ALA A 81 2.05 7.56 0.43
N SER A 82 3.07 7.90 -0.35
CA SER A 82 4.48 7.65 -0.08
C SER A 82 5.18 8.92 0.41
N SER A 83 6.20 8.77 1.25
CA SER A 83 7.11 9.87 1.62
C SER A 83 7.87 10.47 0.44
N THR A 84 7.90 9.78 -0.70
CA THR A 84 8.46 10.29 -1.96
C THR A 84 7.51 11.22 -2.72
N GLY A 85 6.29 11.44 -2.22
CA GLY A 85 5.28 12.31 -2.84
C GLY A 85 4.29 11.59 -3.78
N ASN A 86 4.51 10.31 -4.07
CA ASN A 86 3.60 9.52 -4.89
C ASN A 86 2.31 9.19 -4.11
N PHE A 87 1.17 9.26 -4.79
CA PHE A 87 -0.13 8.83 -4.26
C PHE A 87 -0.85 7.93 -5.24
N ALA A 88 -1.72 7.06 -4.73
CA ALA A 88 -2.54 6.20 -5.56
C ALA A 88 -3.82 5.80 -4.81
N GLU A 89 -4.86 5.47 -5.54
CA GLU A 89 -6.12 5.00 -4.98
C GLU A 89 -6.48 3.64 -5.56
N GLY A 90 -7.42 2.96 -4.92
CA GLY A 90 -7.90 1.69 -5.42
C GLY A 90 -8.84 0.99 -4.46
N THR A 91 -8.99 -0.30 -4.68
CA THR A 91 -9.83 -1.16 -3.85
C THR A 91 -8.98 -2.24 -3.16
N PHE A 92 -9.16 -2.34 -1.85
CA PHE A 92 -8.59 -3.37 -1.01
C PHE A 92 -9.64 -4.42 -0.66
N TYR A 93 -9.26 -5.68 -0.82
CA TYR A 93 -10.04 -6.85 -0.42
C TYR A 93 -9.18 -7.71 0.50
N LEU A 94 -9.79 -8.21 1.55
CA LEU A 94 -9.19 -9.12 2.52
C LEU A 94 -10.11 -10.32 2.69
N SER A 95 -9.54 -11.52 2.63
CA SER A 95 -10.22 -12.75 3.02
C SER A 95 -9.24 -13.62 3.80
N ARG A 96 -9.33 -13.58 5.13
CA ARG A 96 -8.48 -14.41 5.99
C ARG A 96 -8.97 -15.87 5.99
N PRO A 97 -8.05 -16.84 6.08
CA PRO A 97 -6.60 -16.66 6.13
C PRO A 97 -5.94 -16.52 4.75
N GLY A 98 -4.80 -15.84 4.71
CA GLY A 98 -3.82 -15.86 3.61
C GLY A 98 -4.14 -15.00 2.40
N LYS A 99 -5.39 -14.59 2.19
CA LYS A 99 -5.80 -13.92 0.95
C LYS A 99 -6.04 -12.44 1.10
N MET A 100 -5.46 -11.67 0.20
CA MET A 100 -5.81 -10.26 0.02
C MET A 100 -5.62 -9.85 -1.45
N ARG A 101 -6.24 -8.74 -1.83
CA ARG A 101 -6.09 -8.11 -3.14
C ARG A 101 -6.07 -6.60 -2.97
N ILE A 102 -5.07 -5.93 -3.55
CA ILE A 102 -5.01 -4.49 -3.73
C ILE A 102 -5.03 -4.23 -5.23
N GLU A 103 -6.10 -3.64 -5.71
CA GLU A 103 -6.26 -3.27 -7.11
C GLU A 103 -6.27 -1.76 -7.23
N TYR A 104 -5.26 -1.24 -7.93
CA TYR A 104 -5.10 0.20 -8.13
C TYR A 104 -6.02 0.70 -9.25
N ASP A 105 -6.52 1.92 -9.08
CA ASP A 105 -7.28 2.62 -10.10
C ASP A 105 -6.35 3.23 -11.17
N PRO A 106 -6.82 3.39 -12.43
CA PRO A 106 -6.08 4.12 -13.45
C PRO A 106 -5.65 5.52 -12.99
N PRO A 107 -4.48 6.02 -13.43
CA PRO A 107 -3.61 5.44 -14.45
C PRO A 107 -2.65 4.35 -13.92
N VAL A 108 -2.66 4.06 -12.63
CA VAL A 108 -1.77 3.06 -12.02
C VAL A 108 -2.29 1.66 -12.34
N GLN A 109 -1.51 0.88 -13.07
CA GLN A 109 -1.90 -0.46 -13.54
C GLN A 109 -1.29 -1.59 -12.70
N PHE A 110 -1.20 -1.39 -11.39
CA PHE A 110 -0.65 -2.38 -10.47
C PHE A 110 -1.75 -3.25 -9.88
N LEU A 111 -1.40 -4.50 -9.60
CA LEU A 111 -2.21 -5.45 -8.86
C LEU A 111 -1.33 -6.18 -7.86
N ILE A 112 -1.75 -6.18 -6.60
CA ILE A 112 -1.11 -6.98 -5.55
C ILE A 112 -2.11 -8.02 -5.06
N VAL A 113 -1.70 -9.27 -5.01
CA VAL A 113 -2.52 -10.37 -4.51
C VAL A 113 -1.70 -11.21 -3.54
N ALA A 114 -2.26 -11.51 -2.36
CA ALA A 114 -1.76 -12.60 -1.54
C ALA A 114 -2.68 -13.80 -1.70
N ASP A 115 -2.10 -14.99 -1.75
CA ASP A 115 -2.85 -16.22 -2.00
C ASP A 115 -2.78 -17.27 -0.88
N GLY A 116 -2.03 -16.95 0.17
CA GLY A 116 -1.73 -17.84 1.29
C GLY A 116 -0.28 -18.31 1.33
N THR A 117 0.46 -18.23 0.23
CA THR A 117 1.88 -18.62 0.13
C THR A 117 2.75 -17.46 -0.34
N TRP A 118 2.31 -16.79 -1.40
CA TRP A 118 3.01 -15.72 -2.08
C TRP A 118 2.25 -14.40 -1.96
N LEU A 119 3.02 -13.32 -1.85
CA LEU A 119 2.58 -11.99 -2.24
C LEU A 119 3.02 -11.77 -3.69
N ILE A 120 2.05 -11.56 -4.56
CA ILE A 120 2.22 -11.41 -6.00
C ILE A 120 2.03 -9.95 -6.35
N TYR A 121 3.06 -9.34 -6.89
CA TYR A 121 3.00 -8.01 -7.48
C TYR A 121 2.98 -8.15 -8.99
N HIS A 122 1.92 -7.64 -9.64
CA HIS A 122 1.75 -7.64 -11.08
C HIS A 122 1.69 -6.20 -11.60
N ASP A 123 2.71 -5.82 -12.36
CA ASP A 123 2.70 -4.63 -13.20
C ASP A 123 2.02 -4.99 -14.52
N LYS A 124 0.74 -4.60 -14.69
CA LYS A 124 -0.05 -4.95 -15.88
C LYS A 124 0.39 -4.16 -17.12
N GLU A 125 1.05 -3.02 -16.94
CA GLU A 125 1.56 -2.22 -18.05
C GLU A 125 2.76 -2.92 -18.70
N LEU A 126 3.69 -3.38 -17.87
CA LEU A 126 4.88 -4.11 -18.31
C LEU A 126 4.65 -5.62 -18.49
N ASP A 127 3.50 -6.13 -18.03
CA ASP A 127 3.18 -7.57 -17.95
C ASP A 127 4.24 -8.35 -17.16
N GLN A 128 4.67 -7.78 -16.03
CA GLN A 128 5.70 -8.34 -15.17
C GLN A 128 5.12 -8.77 -13.84
N ILE A 129 5.56 -9.93 -13.36
CA ILE A 129 5.14 -10.50 -12.09
C ILE A 129 6.35 -10.69 -11.19
N THR A 130 6.22 -10.31 -9.93
CA THR A 130 7.16 -10.62 -8.86
C THR A 130 6.44 -11.42 -7.79
N HIS A 131 7.05 -12.52 -7.36
CA HIS A 131 6.57 -13.33 -6.24
C HIS A 131 7.49 -13.10 -5.04
N LEU A 132 6.90 -12.80 -3.89
CA LEU A 132 7.59 -12.67 -2.61
C LEU A 132 6.97 -13.66 -1.63
N PRO A 133 7.74 -14.43 -0.84
CA PRO A 133 7.16 -15.27 0.20
C PRO A 133 6.30 -14.42 1.14
N LEU A 134 5.02 -14.74 1.28
CA LEU A 134 4.07 -13.89 2.00
C LEU A 134 4.55 -13.60 3.44
N GLY A 135 5.05 -14.62 4.13
CA GLY A 135 5.57 -14.52 5.50
C GLY A 135 6.79 -13.62 5.68
N MET A 136 7.47 -13.23 4.60
CA MET A 136 8.59 -12.27 4.60
C MET A 136 8.13 -10.85 4.25
N THR A 137 6.82 -10.59 4.25
CA THR A 137 6.27 -9.27 3.93
C THR A 137 5.42 -8.75 5.09
N PRO A 138 5.33 -7.43 5.29
CA PRO A 138 4.43 -6.83 6.27
C PRO A 138 2.95 -7.18 6.05
N ALA A 139 2.57 -7.57 4.82
CA ALA A 139 1.21 -7.96 4.49
C ALA A 139 0.74 -9.22 5.25
N ASP A 140 1.66 -10.11 5.63
CA ASP A 140 1.34 -11.33 6.39
C ASP A 140 0.54 -11.02 7.67
N ILE A 141 0.91 -9.96 8.38
CA ILE A 141 0.24 -9.53 9.62
C ILE A 141 -1.26 -9.27 9.42
N LEU A 142 -1.66 -8.84 8.22
CA LEU A 142 -3.06 -8.60 7.87
C LEU A 142 -3.81 -9.87 7.48
N VAL A 143 -3.11 -10.93 7.06
CA VAL A 143 -3.74 -12.11 6.46
C VAL A 143 -3.53 -13.41 7.24
N GLN A 144 -2.63 -13.47 8.22
CA GLN A 144 -2.39 -14.66 9.07
C GLN A 144 -3.69 -15.23 9.63
N ASP A 145 -3.80 -16.55 9.80
CA ASP A 145 -5.00 -17.18 10.37
C ASP A 145 -5.19 -16.81 11.85
N ASN A 146 -4.19 -17.16 12.66
CA ASN A 146 -4.17 -16.88 14.09
C ASN A 146 -3.00 -15.96 14.44
N LEU A 147 -3.24 -14.65 14.36
CA LEU A 147 -2.26 -13.63 14.70
C LEU A 147 -2.04 -13.63 16.21
N SER A 148 -0.79 -13.78 16.64
CA SER A 148 -0.38 -13.55 18.03
C SER A 148 0.64 -12.41 18.08
N LEU A 149 0.26 -11.31 18.73
CA LEU A 149 1.13 -10.14 18.91
C LEU A 149 2.05 -10.27 20.14
N LEU A 150 1.93 -11.37 20.88
CA LEU A 150 2.67 -11.65 22.12
C LEU A 150 3.45 -12.98 22.05
N SER A 151 3.49 -13.67 20.91
CA SER A 151 4.22 -14.94 20.73
C SER A 151 5.73 -14.78 20.62
N GLY A 152 6.22 -13.57 20.30
CA GLY A 152 7.64 -13.27 20.11
C GLY A 152 8.13 -13.31 18.66
N GLU A 153 7.29 -13.75 17.70
CA GLU A 153 7.57 -13.62 16.26
C GLU A 153 7.43 -12.17 15.79
N LEU A 154 6.44 -11.47 16.36
CA LEU A 154 6.20 -10.05 16.17
C LEU A 154 6.59 -9.31 17.45
N ILE A 155 7.40 -8.27 17.28
CA ILE A 155 7.88 -7.40 18.35
C ILE A 155 7.08 -6.10 18.29
N VAL A 156 6.32 -5.81 19.35
CA VAL A 156 5.71 -4.49 19.53
C VAL A 156 6.80 -3.50 19.95
N THR A 157 7.07 -2.52 19.09
CA THR A 157 8.11 -1.51 19.32
C THR A 157 7.52 -0.17 19.78
N LYS A 158 6.25 0.10 19.47
CA LYS A 158 5.58 1.34 19.85
C LYS A 158 4.08 1.14 20.01
N ILE A 159 3.51 1.83 21.00
CA ILE A 159 2.06 2.03 21.13
C ILE A 159 1.81 3.54 21.24
N GLU A 160 0.96 4.05 20.36
CA GLU A 160 0.57 5.46 20.33
C GLU A 160 -0.92 5.58 20.67
N ARG A 161 -1.26 6.52 21.55
CA ARG A 161 -2.64 6.80 21.96
C ARG A 161 -2.93 8.26 21.69
N GLY A 162 -4.10 8.53 21.14
CA GLY A 162 -4.61 9.88 20.92
C GLY A 162 -6.12 9.92 21.05
N PRO A 163 -6.75 11.11 20.93
CA PRO A 163 -8.20 11.23 20.99
C PRO A 163 -8.87 10.34 19.94
N GLY A 164 -9.56 9.29 20.40
CA GLY A 164 -10.26 8.33 19.53
C GLY A 164 -9.37 7.50 18.61
N ILE A 165 -8.06 7.40 18.89
CA ILE A 165 -7.13 6.62 18.06
C ILE A 165 -6.16 5.78 18.91
N ILE A 166 -5.80 4.61 18.37
CA ILE A 166 -4.70 3.80 18.87
C ILE A 166 -3.82 3.32 17.69
N GLY A 167 -2.51 3.43 17.85
CA GLY A 167 -1.51 2.95 16.90
C GLY A 167 -0.63 1.90 17.55
N ILE A 168 -0.33 0.81 16.83
CA ILE A 168 0.64 -0.21 17.25
C ILE A 168 1.67 -0.39 16.15
N THR A 169 2.95 -0.23 16.48
CA THR A 169 4.07 -0.51 15.59
C THR A 169 4.64 -1.89 15.89
N LEU A 170 4.80 -2.68 14.83
CA LEU A 170 5.26 -4.05 14.83
C LEU A 170 6.47 -4.19 13.91
N VAL A 171 7.42 -4.99 14.36
CA VAL A 171 8.56 -5.47 13.57
C VAL A 171 8.60 -6.98 13.68
N ARG A 172 8.96 -7.68 12.60
CA ARG A 172 9.15 -9.13 12.64
C ARG A 172 10.58 -9.42 13.13
N LYS A 173 10.72 -10.36 14.05
CA LYS A 173 11.99 -10.61 14.77
C LYS A 173 13.14 -11.01 13.84
N ASP A 174 12.87 -11.86 12.85
CA ASP A 174 13.88 -12.48 11.98
C ASP A 174 13.86 -11.90 10.55
N ASP A 175 13.36 -10.67 10.39
CA ASP A 175 13.13 -10.06 9.07
C ASP A 175 13.67 -8.62 9.06
N ASP A 176 14.36 -8.27 7.99
CA ASP A 176 14.80 -6.91 7.72
C ASP A 176 13.76 -6.12 6.92
N GLY A 177 12.65 -6.75 6.50
CA GLY A 177 11.55 -6.24 5.66
C GLY A 177 10.79 -5.00 6.16
N GLY A 178 11.27 -4.35 7.21
CA GLY A 178 10.80 -3.07 7.68
C GLY A 178 9.88 -3.14 8.89
N GLN A 179 9.18 -2.05 9.16
CA GLN A 179 8.21 -1.94 10.25
C GLN A 179 6.83 -1.60 9.72
N ILE A 180 5.79 -2.11 10.39
CA ILE A 180 4.40 -1.74 10.11
C ILE A 180 3.77 -1.08 11.33
N THR A 181 3.12 0.07 11.13
CA THR A 181 2.25 0.70 12.12
C THR A 181 0.81 0.52 11.70
N LEU A 182 0.01 -0.17 12.51
CA LEU A 182 -1.43 -0.32 12.34
C LEU A 182 -2.13 0.75 13.18
N ILE A 183 -3.02 1.53 12.56
CA ILE A 183 -3.73 2.63 13.20
C ILE A 183 -5.23 2.35 13.16
N PHE A 184 -5.84 2.45 14.34
CA PHE A 184 -7.25 2.15 14.56
C PHE A 184 -7.99 3.37 15.11
N SER A 185 -9.27 3.52 14.76
CA SER A 185 -10.18 4.29 15.61
C SER A 185 -10.37 3.54 16.93
N ASP A 186 -10.37 4.24 18.05
CA ASP A 186 -10.62 3.67 19.38
C ASP A 186 -12.09 3.91 19.79
N LYS A 187 -12.80 2.81 20.09
CA LYS A 187 -14.22 2.78 20.52
C LYS A 187 -15.24 3.35 19.49
N PRO A 188 -15.70 2.54 18.52
CA PRO A 188 -15.37 1.12 18.31
C PRO A 188 -13.98 0.95 17.69
N LEU A 189 -13.30 -0.14 18.06
CA LEU A 189 -12.01 -0.48 17.49
C LEU A 189 -12.18 -0.85 16.02
N GLN A 190 -11.56 -0.10 15.11
CA GLN A 190 -11.61 -0.36 13.66
C GLN A 190 -10.28 0.01 13.01
N LEU A 191 -9.71 -0.86 12.18
CA LEU A 191 -8.53 -0.54 11.38
C LEU A 191 -8.89 0.58 10.40
N LYS A 192 -8.12 1.66 10.43
CA LYS A 192 -8.31 2.84 9.57
C LYS A 192 -7.14 3.07 8.63
N LYS A 193 -5.94 2.68 9.03
CA LYS A 193 -4.72 2.96 8.26
C LYS A 193 -3.61 2.00 8.65
N TRP A 194 -2.73 1.70 7.71
CA TRP A 194 -1.41 1.19 8.05
C TRP A 194 -0.32 2.02 7.40
N ILE A 195 0.87 1.95 7.98
CA ILE A 195 2.09 2.60 7.49
C ILE A 195 3.17 1.54 7.47
N VAL A 196 3.76 1.28 6.32
CA VAL A 196 4.96 0.48 6.17
C VAL A 196 6.15 1.42 6.02
N VAL A 197 7.24 1.10 6.71
CA VAL A 197 8.54 1.74 6.49
C VAL A 197 9.51 0.64 6.07
N ASP A 198 10.07 0.76 4.88
CA ASP A 198 11.00 -0.22 4.32
C ASP A 198 12.44 -0.04 4.89
N PRO A 199 13.38 -0.95 4.58
CA PRO A 199 14.78 -0.84 5.04
C PRO A 199 15.47 0.46 4.62
N GLN A 200 15.03 1.08 3.54
CA GLN A 200 15.55 2.35 3.01
C GLN A 200 14.91 3.56 3.70
N GLY A 201 13.95 3.36 4.60
CA GLY A 201 13.26 4.41 5.34
C GLY A 201 12.10 5.06 4.57
N ILE A 202 11.73 4.54 3.40
CA ILE A 202 10.59 5.03 2.62
C ILE A 202 9.31 4.64 3.35
N LYS A 203 8.47 5.64 3.61
CA LYS A 203 7.21 5.46 4.32
C LYS A 203 6.07 5.39 3.32
N THR A 204 5.40 4.25 3.26
CA THR A 204 4.17 4.07 2.48
C THR A 204 3.00 3.92 3.42
N SER A 205 2.02 4.81 3.31
CA SER A 205 0.82 4.77 4.14
C SER A 205 -0.41 4.45 3.30
N VAL A 206 -1.30 3.60 3.82
CA VAL A 206 -2.55 3.22 3.16
C VAL A 206 -3.69 3.48 4.12
N SER A 207 -4.60 4.35 3.73
CA SER A 207 -5.79 4.74 4.50
C SER A 207 -7.01 4.01 3.95
N LEU A 208 -7.80 3.40 4.83
CA LEU A 208 -9.02 2.67 4.50
C LEU A 208 -10.24 3.59 4.55
N LEU A 209 -10.99 3.63 3.45
CA LEU A 209 -12.16 4.46 3.24
C LEU A 209 -13.38 3.57 2.98
N SER A 210 -14.51 3.93 3.59
CA SER A 210 -15.81 3.25 3.37
C SER A 210 -15.74 1.73 3.58
N THR A 211 -15.09 1.31 4.66
CA THR A 211 -14.85 -0.09 4.99
C THR A 211 -16.14 -0.87 5.24
N GLN A 212 -16.25 -2.03 4.60
CA GLN A 212 -17.33 -3.00 4.78
C GLN A 212 -16.70 -4.33 5.22
N ARG A 213 -17.31 -5.02 6.19
CA ARG A 213 -16.86 -6.30 6.74
C ARG A 213 -17.89 -7.38 6.47
N ASP A 214 -17.47 -8.63 6.64
CA ASP A 214 -18.36 -9.80 6.63
C ASP A 214 -19.12 -9.93 5.30
N ILE A 215 -18.40 -9.63 4.21
CA ILE A 215 -18.90 -9.68 2.84
C ILE A 215 -18.49 -11.01 2.21
N SER A 216 -19.41 -11.65 1.49
CA SER A 216 -19.08 -12.80 0.66
C SER A 216 -18.41 -12.37 -0.64
N PHE A 217 -17.28 -13.00 -0.98
CA PHE A 217 -16.57 -12.78 -2.24
C PHE A 217 -16.65 -14.02 -3.12
N ASP A 218 -16.68 -13.83 -4.44
CA ASP A 218 -16.30 -14.90 -5.36
C ASP A 218 -14.81 -15.20 -5.13
N PRO A 219 -14.41 -16.44 -4.77
CA PRO A 219 -13.01 -16.79 -4.55
C PRO A 219 -12.08 -16.42 -5.73
N LYS A 220 -12.62 -16.35 -6.95
CA LYS A 220 -11.87 -16.01 -8.17
C LYS A 220 -11.32 -14.59 -8.18
N ILE A 221 -11.81 -13.68 -7.33
CA ILE A 221 -11.24 -12.32 -7.26
C ILE A 221 -9.77 -12.33 -6.80
N PHE A 222 -9.35 -13.40 -6.10
CA PHE A 222 -7.97 -13.59 -5.65
C PHE A 222 -7.09 -14.31 -6.67
N ASN A 223 -7.57 -14.56 -7.88
CA ASN A 223 -6.75 -15.10 -8.97
C ASN A 223 -6.08 -13.95 -9.74
N VAL A 224 -4.90 -14.21 -10.29
CA VAL A 224 -4.14 -13.23 -11.09
C VAL A 224 -4.21 -13.65 -12.55
N LYS A 225 -4.87 -12.85 -13.40
CA LYS A 225 -4.90 -13.07 -14.85
C LYS A 225 -3.62 -12.52 -15.48
N LEU A 226 -2.98 -13.33 -16.31
CA LEU A 226 -1.74 -13.03 -17.03
C LEU A 226 -2.02 -13.06 -18.54
N LYS A 227 -1.17 -12.43 -19.37
CA LYS A 227 -1.28 -12.61 -20.82
C LYS A 227 -0.95 -14.04 -21.26
N SER A 228 -0.11 -14.74 -20.51
CA SER A 228 0.27 -16.14 -20.73
C SER A 228 -0.71 -17.18 -20.16
N GLY A 229 -1.75 -16.76 -19.42
CA GLY A 229 -2.67 -17.67 -18.76
C GLY A 229 -3.30 -17.09 -17.49
N THR A 230 -3.80 -17.91 -16.58
CA THR A 230 -4.26 -17.45 -15.26
C THR A 230 -3.41 -18.12 -14.21
N TRP A 231 -2.81 -17.32 -13.34
CA TRP A 231 -2.18 -17.80 -12.14
C TRP A 231 -3.25 -17.97 -11.05
N THR A 232 -3.22 -19.11 -10.38
CA THR A 232 -4.17 -19.50 -9.34
C THR A 232 -3.48 -19.79 -8.01
N PRO A 233 -4.13 -19.50 -6.86
CA PRO A 233 -3.61 -19.84 -5.54
C PRO A 233 -3.09 -21.28 -5.44
N GLY A 234 -1.80 -21.42 -5.14
CA GLY A 234 -1.12 -22.71 -5.01
C GLY A 234 -0.36 -23.22 -6.24
N ASP A 235 -0.35 -22.48 -7.36
CA ASP A 235 0.55 -22.79 -8.48
C ASP A 235 2.02 -22.62 -8.03
N LYS A 236 2.82 -23.68 -8.19
CA LYS A 236 4.24 -23.74 -7.79
C LYS A 236 5.18 -23.21 -8.87
#